data_AF-A0A366MMJ7-F1
#
_entry.id   AF-A0A366MMJ7-F1
#
_cell.length_a   1.000
_cell.length_b   1.000
_cell.length_c   1.000
_cell.angle_alpha   90.00
_cell.angle_beta   90.00
_cell.angle_gamma   90.00
#
_symmetry.space_group_name_H-M   'P 1'
#
loop_
_entity.id
_entity.type
_entity.pdbx_description
1 polymer ?
#
loop_
_entity_poly.entity_id
_entity_poly.type
_entity_poly.pdbx_seq_one_letter_code
_entity_poly.pdbx_strand_id
1 'polypeptide(L)'
;MKKIKIFIDSSVNPQQKIGFGAFLEVSDDNLLIDDLKKIIKIKRFDDTSSTKLELQTLLWTLDEIGIITDNTIEVYTDCQNIIGLQSRREKFELNDYKTSTGKTINNHELYKLFFQKIDKLNIDFIKVKGHKKNSLKDEIDTIFNLVDKASRNALRENISI
;
A
#
# COMPACT_ATOMS: atom_id res chain seq x y z
N MET A 1 8.78 -6.02 -21.89
CA MET A 1 8.13 -6.03 -20.57
C MET A 1 8.89 -5.08 -19.67
N LYS A 2 8.24 -4.00 -19.21
CA LYS A 2 8.85 -3.08 -18.24
C LYS A 2 8.51 -3.55 -16.85
N LYS A 3 9.48 -3.46 -15.94
CA LYS A 3 9.30 -3.75 -14.52
C LYS A 3 9.07 -2.43 -13.80
N ILE A 4 8.00 -2.33 -13.02
CA ILE A 4 7.65 -1.12 -12.27
C ILE A 4 7.70 -1.47 -10.79
N LYS A 5 8.53 -0.75 -10.02
CA LYS A 5 8.57 -0.89 -8.57
C LYS A 5 7.66 0.15 -7.96
N ILE A 6 6.78 -0.26 -7.08
CA ILE A 6 5.84 0.60 -6.38
C ILE A 6 6.08 0.44 -4.89
N PHE A 7 6.29 1.55 -4.20
CA PHE A 7 6.41 1.58 -2.75
C PHE A 7 5.16 2.23 -2.20
N ILE A 8 4.48 1.58 -1.28
CA ILE A 8 3.29 2.13 -0.62
C ILE A 8 3.46 2.08 0.89
N ASP A 9 3.00 3.13 1.56
CA ASP A 9 2.84 3.11 3.00
C ASP A 9 1.76 4.10 3.44
N SER A 10 1.29 3.98 4.67
CA SER A 10 0.22 4.81 5.18
C SER A 10 0.30 5.08 6.68
N SER A 11 -0.22 6.21 7.11
CA SER A 11 -0.27 6.60 8.51
C SER A 11 -1.65 7.12 8.88
N VAL A 12 -2.18 6.69 10.03
CA VAL A 12 -3.54 7.02 10.48
C VAL A 12 -3.53 7.62 11.87
N ASN A 13 -4.41 8.60 12.12
CA ASN A 13 -4.86 9.00 13.44
C ASN A 13 -6.16 8.24 13.77
N PRO A 14 -6.11 7.19 14.61
CA PRO A 14 -7.29 6.37 14.91
C PRO A 14 -8.41 7.13 15.62
N GLN A 15 -8.07 8.19 16.37
CA GLN A 15 -9.04 8.96 17.14
C GLN A 15 -9.94 9.80 16.22
N GLN A 16 -9.33 10.45 15.24
CA GLN A 16 -10.05 11.25 14.24
C GLN A 16 -10.51 10.43 13.04
N LYS A 17 -10.02 9.19 12.90
CA LYS A 17 -10.21 8.34 11.71
C LYS A 17 -9.76 8.99 10.40
N ILE A 18 -8.73 9.83 10.49
CA ILE A 18 -8.09 10.49 9.35
C ILE A 18 -6.76 9.80 9.12
N GLY A 19 -6.43 9.51 7.87
CA GLY A 19 -5.14 8.96 7.52
C GLY A 19 -4.63 9.45 6.18
N PHE A 20 -3.35 9.21 5.94
CA PHE A 20 -2.65 9.58 4.72
C PHE A 20 -1.99 8.35 4.14
N GLY A 21 -2.35 8.04 2.89
CA GLY A 21 -1.64 7.07 2.07
C GLY A 21 -0.58 7.79 1.25
N ALA A 22 0.58 7.17 1.09
CA ALA A 22 1.64 7.64 0.22
C ALA A 22 2.07 6.52 -0.72
N PHE A 23 2.45 6.89 -1.94
CA PHE A 23 3.13 5.97 -2.84
C PHE A 23 4.19 6.64 -3.70
N LEU A 24 5.09 5.81 -4.19
CA LEU A 24 6.14 6.17 -5.12
C LEU A 24 6.26 5.09 -6.20
N GLU A 25 6.16 5.51 -7.46
CA GLU A 25 6.47 4.68 -8.61
C GLU A 25 7.93 4.90 -9.03
N VAL A 26 8.71 3.83 -9.09
CA VAL A 26 10.10 3.84 -9.57
C VAL A 26 10.15 2.96 -10.81
N SER A 27 10.32 3.62 -11.96
CA SER A 27 10.37 2.97 -13.27
C SER A 27 11.72 3.13 -13.99
N ASP A 28 12.64 3.90 -13.38
CA ASP A 28 14.04 4.05 -13.74
C ASP A 28 14.88 3.99 -12.45
N ASP A 29 15.77 3.01 -12.37
CA ASP A 29 16.61 2.76 -11.19
C ASP A 29 17.78 3.77 -11.07
N ASN A 30 17.95 4.68 -12.04
CA ASN A 30 19.02 5.70 -12.01
C ASN A 30 18.62 7.01 -11.32
N LEU A 31 17.38 7.13 -10.83
CA LEU A 31 16.89 8.35 -10.19
C LEU A 31 17.59 8.60 -8.84
N LEU A 32 18.04 9.84 -8.64
CA LEU A 32 18.60 10.27 -7.36
C LEU A 32 17.51 10.33 -6.30
N ILE A 33 17.88 10.02 -5.05
CA ILE A 33 16.97 10.03 -3.88
C ILE A 33 16.21 11.36 -3.74
N ASP A 34 16.85 12.49 -4.01
CA ASP A 34 16.20 13.80 -3.88
C ASP A 34 15.17 14.08 -4.97
N ASP A 35 15.29 13.43 -6.13
CA ASP A 35 14.28 13.49 -7.18
C ASP A 35 13.11 12.55 -6.87
N LEU A 36 13.40 11.37 -6.31
CA LEU A 36 12.37 10.45 -5.81
C LEU A 36 11.45 11.11 -4.78
N LYS A 37 11.98 11.91 -3.85
CA LYS A 37 11.17 12.64 -2.85
C LYS A 37 10.14 13.58 -3.47
N LYS A 38 10.46 14.21 -4.61
CA LYS A 38 9.58 15.21 -5.25
C LYS A 38 8.40 14.58 -5.97
N ILE A 39 8.52 13.30 -6.32
CA ILE A 39 7.49 12.56 -7.08
C ILE A 39 6.65 11.62 -6.21
N ILE A 40 6.86 11.63 -4.88
CA ILE A 40 5.98 10.91 -3.94
C ILE A 40 4.59 11.53 -3.99
N LYS A 41 3.59 10.68 -4.25
CA LYS A 41 2.19 11.07 -4.21
C LYS A 41 1.63 10.78 -2.82
N ILE A 42 0.86 11.73 -2.28
CA ILE A 42 0.22 11.62 -0.96
C ILE A 42 -1.26 11.93 -1.11
N LYS A 43 -2.11 11.17 -0.41
CA LYS A 43 -3.56 11.40 -0.39
C LYS A 43 -4.13 11.20 1.01
N ARG A 44 -5.03 12.12 1.39
CA ARG A 44 -5.81 12.04 2.62
C ARG A 44 -7.02 11.10 2.43
N PHE A 45 -7.34 10.36 3.48
CA PHE A 45 -8.50 9.49 3.59
C PHE A 45 -9.21 9.77 4.92
N ASP A 46 -10.53 9.95 4.85
CA ASP A 46 -11.40 10.13 6.00
C ASP A 46 -12.18 8.84 6.31
N ASP A 47 -12.70 8.75 7.53
CA ASP A 47 -13.35 7.55 8.09
C ASP A 47 -12.56 6.26 7.78
N THR A 48 -11.28 6.30 8.11
CA THR A 48 -10.37 5.18 7.88
C THR A 48 -9.81 4.60 9.19
N SER A 49 -9.16 3.45 9.06
CA SER A 49 -8.44 2.76 10.12
C SER A 49 -7.15 2.19 9.52
N SER A 50 -6.20 1.74 10.35
CA SER A 50 -4.90 1.26 9.84
C SER A 50 -5.05 0.24 8.71
N THR A 51 -5.76 -0.87 8.95
CA THR A 51 -5.96 -1.92 7.94
C THR A 51 -6.82 -1.48 6.74
N LYS A 52 -7.78 -0.57 6.95
CA LYS A 52 -8.61 -0.03 5.86
C LYS A 52 -7.75 0.87 4.96
N LEU A 53 -6.93 1.73 5.56
CA LEU A 53 -6.08 2.69 4.88
C LEU A 53 -4.98 2.01 4.08
N GLU A 54 -4.35 0.96 4.62
CA GLU A 54 -3.35 0.17 3.89
C GLU A 54 -3.93 -0.31 2.54
N LEU A 55 -5.16 -0.84 2.54
CA LEU A 55 -5.82 -1.29 1.32
C LEU A 55 -6.28 -0.15 0.43
N GLN A 56 -6.85 0.91 1.00
CA GLN A 56 -7.24 2.09 0.25
C GLN A 56 -6.04 2.72 -0.48
N THR A 57 -4.88 2.74 0.17
CA THR A 57 -3.63 3.25 -0.40
C THR A 57 -3.22 2.41 -1.59
N LEU A 58 -3.17 1.08 -1.44
CA LEU A 58 -2.87 0.19 -2.57
C LEU A 58 -3.84 0.38 -3.74
N LEU A 59 -5.15 0.37 -3.47
CA LEU A 59 -6.19 0.48 -4.50
C LEU A 59 -6.09 1.83 -5.24
N TRP A 60 -5.90 2.92 -4.49
CA TRP A 60 -5.67 4.24 -5.06
C TRP A 60 -4.39 4.27 -5.91
N THR A 61 -3.30 3.69 -5.43
CA THR A 61 -2.06 3.60 -6.20
C THR A 61 -2.29 2.89 -7.53
N LEU A 62 -2.98 1.74 -7.53
CA LEU A 62 -3.29 0.99 -8.75
C LEU A 62 -4.20 1.76 -9.72
N ASP A 63 -5.10 2.61 -9.22
CA ASP A 63 -5.91 3.50 -10.05
C ASP A 63 -5.09 4.62 -10.71
N GLU A 64 -4.16 5.22 -9.97
CA GLU A 64 -3.36 6.37 -10.42
C GLU A 64 -2.38 6.05 -11.54
N ILE A 65 -1.73 4.91 -11.44
CA ILE A 65 -0.67 4.50 -12.36
C ILE A 65 -1.20 3.98 -13.70
N GLY A 66 -2.52 3.82 -13.84
CA GLY A 66 -3.18 3.51 -15.11
C GLY A 66 -2.55 2.33 -15.87
N ILE A 67 -2.18 1.26 -15.15
CA ILE A 67 -1.29 0.23 -15.69
C ILE A 67 -1.89 -0.49 -16.90
N ILE A 68 -1.05 -0.58 -17.94
CA ILE A 68 -1.21 -1.43 -19.12
C ILE A 68 -0.81 -2.88 -18.74
N THR A 69 -1.62 -3.84 -19.17
CA THR A 69 -1.55 -5.28 -18.83
C THR A 69 -0.21 -5.99 -19.09
N ASP A 70 0.72 -5.37 -19.81
CA ASP A 70 1.97 -5.99 -20.26
C ASP A 70 3.19 -5.73 -19.33
N ASN A 71 3.00 -5.00 -18.23
CA ASN A 71 4.04 -4.69 -17.26
C ASN A 71 3.97 -5.63 -16.05
N THR A 72 5.14 -5.98 -15.51
CA THR A 72 5.26 -6.64 -14.19
C THR A 72 5.43 -5.58 -13.13
N ILE A 73 4.60 -5.65 -12.09
CA ILE A 73 4.58 -4.68 -10.99
C ILE A 73 5.09 -5.36 -9.73
N GLU A 74 6.04 -4.75 -9.04
CA GLU A 74 6.45 -5.16 -7.71
C GLU A 74 5.95 -4.13 -6.69
N VAL A 75 5.04 -4.54 -5.81
CA VAL A 75 4.53 -3.69 -4.73
C VAL A 75 5.29 -4.01 -3.45
N TYR A 76 6.05 -3.04 -2.98
CA TYR A 76 6.81 -3.07 -1.73
C TYR A 76 6.00 -2.44 -0.60
N THR A 77 5.71 -3.23 0.43
CA THR A 77 4.98 -2.81 1.63
C THR A 77 5.37 -3.66 2.84
N ASP A 78 5.24 -3.14 4.06
CA ASP A 78 5.36 -3.92 5.29
C ASP A 78 3.99 -4.41 5.83
N CYS A 79 2.88 -4.01 5.19
CA CYS A 79 1.52 -4.37 5.55
C CYS A 79 1.29 -5.89 5.50
N GLN A 80 1.14 -6.51 6.67
CA GLN A 80 0.88 -7.95 6.74
C GLN A 80 -0.45 -8.36 6.12
N ASN A 81 -1.45 -7.47 6.17
CA ASN A 81 -2.75 -7.78 5.60
C ASN A 81 -2.65 -7.94 4.08
N ILE A 82 -2.01 -7.01 3.36
CA ILE A 82 -1.81 -7.09 1.91
C ILE A 82 -1.04 -8.35 1.53
N ILE A 83 0.09 -8.61 2.19
CA ILE A 83 0.93 -9.80 1.91
C ILE A 83 0.15 -11.11 2.09
N GLY A 84 -0.73 -11.17 3.10
CA GLY A 84 -1.50 -12.37 3.41
C GLY A 84 -2.87 -12.47 2.74
N LEU A 85 -3.32 -11.49 1.95
CA LEU A 85 -4.69 -11.46 1.44
C LEU A 85 -4.96 -12.53 0.39
N GLN A 86 -4.00 -12.78 -0.50
CA GLN A 86 -4.16 -13.75 -1.59
C GLN A 86 -4.39 -15.17 -1.06
N SER A 87 -3.68 -15.58 0.00
CA SER A 87 -3.87 -16.89 0.64
C SER A 87 -5.20 -17.02 1.38
N ARG A 88 -5.88 -15.92 1.69
CA ARG A 88 -7.19 -15.89 2.37
C ARG A 88 -8.37 -15.81 1.41
N ARG A 89 -8.11 -15.59 0.11
CA ARG A 89 -9.15 -15.37 -0.92
C ARG A 89 -10.18 -16.48 -0.95
N GLU A 90 -9.72 -17.71 -1.16
CA GLU A 90 -10.61 -18.88 -1.28
C GLU A 90 -11.54 -19.00 -0.07
N LYS A 91 -10.98 -18.86 1.14
CA LYS A 91 -11.77 -18.87 2.37
C LYS A 91 -12.80 -17.74 2.44
N PHE A 92 -12.45 -16.53 1.99
CA PHE A 92 -13.38 -15.41 1.99
C PHE A 92 -14.52 -15.61 0.99
N GLU A 93 -14.21 -16.06 -0.21
CA GLU A 93 -15.21 -16.29 -1.26
C GLU A 93 -16.14 -17.46 -0.89
N LEU A 94 -15.61 -18.58 -0.39
CA LEU A 94 -16.41 -19.74 0.04
C LEU A 94 -17.37 -19.43 1.18
N ASN A 95 -16.99 -18.53 2.09
CA ASN A 95 -17.82 -18.16 3.24
C ASN A 95 -18.64 -16.89 3.02
N ASP A 96 -18.77 -16.41 1.77
CA ASP A 96 -19.50 -15.18 1.43
C ASP A 96 -19.06 -13.98 2.30
N TYR A 97 -17.75 -13.90 2.56
CA TYR A 97 -17.11 -12.89 3.40
C TYR A 97 -17.72 -12.79 4.81
N LYS A 98 -18.21 -13.90 5.37
CA LYS A 98 -18.73 -13.98 6.75
C LYS A 98 -17.75 -14.68 7.69
N THR A 99 -17.80 -14.30 8.96
CA THR A 99 -17.13 -14.99 10.06
C THR A 99 -17.84 -16.30 10.39
N SER A 100 -17.22 -17.16 11.20
CA SER A 100 -17.87 -18.38 11.73
C SER A 100 -19.13 -18.09 12.56
N THR A 101 -19.27 -16.86 13.07
CA THR A 101 -20.44 -16.38 13.80
C THR A 101 -21.50 -15.72 12.89
N GLY A 102 -21.32 -15.77 11.56
CA GLY A 102 -22.25 -15.23 10.57
C GLY A 102 -22.16 -13.72 10.34
N LYS A 103 -21.24 -13.01 11.00
CA LYS A 103 -21.06 -11.56 10.81
C LYS A 103 -20.25 -11.28 9.55
N THR A 104 -20.59 -10.24 8.82
CA THR A 104 -19.78 -9.80 7.67
C THR A 104 -18.39 -9.34 8.13
N ILE A 105 -17.35 -9.77 7.41
CA ILE A 105 -15.97 -9.39 7.70
C ILE A 105 -15.78 -7.89 7.39
N ASN A 106 -15.07 -7.21 8.27
CA ASN A 106 -14.68 -5.81 8.05
C ASN A 106 -13.87 -5.66 6.78
N ASN A 107 -14.13 -4.58 6.03
CA ASN A 107 -13.47 -4.25 4.76
C ASN A 107 -13.72 -5.26 3.61
N HIS A 108 -14.73 -6.13 3.70
CA HIS A 108 -15.04 -7.13 2.65
C HIS A 108 -15.17 -6.52 1.24
N GLU A 109 -15.80 -5.36 1.09
CA GLU A 109 -15.89 -4.67 -0.20
C GLU A 109 -14.52 -4.27 -0.75
N LEU A 110 -13.58 -3.85 0.10
CA LEU A 110 -12.20 -3.56 -0.32
C LEU A 110 -11.45 -4.84 -0.69
N TYR A 111 -11.69 -5.96 0.00
CA TYR A 111 -11.10 -7.24 -0.39
C TYR A 111 -11.62 -7.72 -1.75
N LYS A 112 -12.92 -7.61 -2.00
CA LYS A 112 -13.50 -7.92 -3.33
C LYS A 112 -12.85 -7.07 -4.42
N LEU A 113 -12.76 -5.76 -4.21
CA LEU A 113 -12.14 -4.85 -5.17
C LEU A 113 -10.65 -5.14 -5.37
N PHE A 114 -9.93 -5.48 -4.30
CA PHE A 114 -8.54 -5.92 -4.36
C PHE A 114 -8.39 -7.14 -5.28
N PHE A 115 -9.15 -8.21 -5.05
CA PHE A 115 -9.07 -9.43 -5.87
C PHE A 115 -9.41 -9.15 -7.34
N GLN A 116 -10.46 -8.37 -7.60
CA GLN A 116 -10.85 -7.97 -8.95
C GLN A 116 -9.76 -7.19 -9.71
N LYS A 117 -8.97 -6.38 -9.01
CA LYS A 117 -7.86 -5.61 -9.61
C LYS A 117 -6.65 -6.48 -9.88
N ILE A 118 -6.22 -7.27 -8.89
CA ILE A 118 -5.02 -8.10 -9.05
C ILE A 118 -5.22 -9.20 -10.09
N ASP A 119 -6.44 -9.68 -10.31
CA ASP A 119 -6.73 -10.67 -11.36
C ASP A 119 -6.44 -10.16 -12.78
N LYS A 120 -6.39 -8.84 -12.97
CA LYS A 120 -6.16 -8.20 -14.27
C LYS A 120 -4.73 -7.72 -14.46
N LEU A 121 -3.89 -7.85 -13.43
CA LEU A 121 -2.57 -7.22 -13.36
C LEU A 121 -1.52 -8.25 -12.95
N ASN A 122 -0.33 -8.17 -13.54
CA ASN A 122 0.80 -9.00 -13.12
C ASN A 122 1.51 -8.33 -11.93
N ILE A 123 1.03 -8.58 -10.71
CA ILE A 123 1.54 -7.96 -9.47
C ILE A 123 2.19 -9.00 -8.56
N ASP A 124 3.42 -8.71 -8.14
CA ASP A 124 4.12 -9.37 -7.05
C ASP A 124 4.13 -8.48 -5.81
N PHE A 125 3.63 -9.00 -4.68
CA PHE A 125 3.68 -8.32 -3.39
C PHE A 125 4.92 -8.71 -2.60
N ILE A 126 5.79 -7.75 -2.33
CA ILE A 126 7.08 -7.96 -1.66
C ILE A 126 7.04 -7.31 -0.28
N LYS A 127 7.22 -8.15 0.76
CA LYS A 127 7.27 -7.70 2.14
C LYS A 127 8.59 -7.00 2.45
N VAL A 128 8.54 -5.71 2.77
CA VAL A 128 9.68 -4.99 3.34
C VAL A 128 9.75 -5.27 4.84
N LYS A 129 10.97 -5.51 5.35
CA LYS A 129 11.16 -5.69 6.80
C LYS A 129 11.25 -4.31 7.45
N GLY A 130 10.24 -3.94 8.23
CA GLY A 130 10.26 -2.71 9.00
C GLY A 130 11.50 -2.58 9.89
N HIS A 131 12.02 -1.36 9.99
CA HIS A 131 13.00 -0.94 11.00
C HIS A 131 14.31 -1.76 11.08
N LYS A 132 14.99 -2.00 9.94
CA LYS A 132 16.39 -2.48 9.96
C LYS A 132 17.35 -1.39 10.47
N LYS A 133 18.44 -1.81 11.13
CA LYS A 133 19.59 -0.93 11.45
C LYS A 133 20.13 -0.29 10.17
N ASN A 134 20.54 0.97 10.23
CA ASN A 134 21.02 1.71 9.04
C ASN A 134 22.18 1.01 8.30
N SER A 135 23.05 0.28 9.01
CA SER A 135 24.15 -0.50 8.43
C SER A 135 23.70 -1.71 7.60
N LEU A 136 22.42 -2.11 7.69
CA LEU A 136 21.83 -3.26 7.00
C LEU A 136 20.75 -2.83 6.00
N LYS A 137 20.56 -1.52 5.81
CA LYS A 137 19.57 -1.01 4.87
C LYS A 137 20.11 -1.14 3.46
N ASP A 138 19.30 -1.73 2.60
CA ASP A 138 19.51 -1.72 1.16
C ASP A 138 18.80 -0.49 0.53
N GLU A 139 18.87 -0.42 -0.79
CA GLU A 139 18.21 0.62 -1.58
C GLU A 139 16.68 0.59 -1.42
N ILE A 140 16.08 -0.61 -1.42
CA ILE A 140 14.63 -0.81 -1.23
C ILE A 140 14.21 -0.27 0.13
N ASP A 141 14.95 -0.56 1.20
CA ASP A 141 14.69 -0.01 2.53
C ASP A 141 14.79 1.53 2.52
N THR A 142 15.75 2.09 1.78
CA THR A 142 15.96 3.54 1.69
C THR A 142 14.79 4.23 0.99
N ILE A 143 14.36 3.70 -0.16
CA ILE A 143 13.22 4.23 -0.92
C ILE A 143 11.93 4.07 -0.11
N PHE A 144 11.70 2.89 0.49
CA PHE A 144 10.53 2.65 1.34
C PHE A 144 10.45 3.64 2.51
N ASN A 145 11.58 3.93 3.17
CA ASN A 145 11.63 4.94 4.24
C ASN A 145 11.23 6.35 3.78
N LEU A 146 11.34 6.69 2.50
CA LEU A 146 10.86 7.98 1.99
C LEU A 146 9.32 8.02 2.01
N VAL A 147 8.68 6.94 1.57
CA VAL A 147 7.21 6.81 1.51
C VAL A 147 6.62 6.76 2.93
N ASP A 148 7.23 5.99 3.83
CA ASP A 148 6.84 5.94 5.26
C ASP A 148 6.96 7.33 5.93
N LYS A 149 8.07 8.04 5.70
CA LYS A 149 8.22 9.40 6.22
C LYS A 149 7.19 10.36 5.63
N ALA A 150 6.88 10.24 4.34
CA ALA A 150 5.92 11.10 3.67
C ALA A 150 4.51 10.96 4.26
N SER A 151 4.02 9.72 4.44
CA SER A 151 2.70 9.47 5.04
C SER A 151 2.62 9.98 6.48
N ARG A 152 3.66 9.75 7.30
CA ARG A 152 3.73 10.20 8.69
C ARG A 152 3.84 11.72 8.82
N ASN A 153 4.62 12.38 7.97
CA ASN A 153 4.76 13.83 8.01
C ASN A 153 3.45 14.51 7.61
N ALA A 154 2.79 14.04 6.56
CA ALA A 154 1.48 14.57 6.15
C ALA A 154 0.43 14.44 7.27
N LEU A 155 0.40 13.30 7.98
CA LEU A 155 -0.48 13.13 9.14
C LEU A 155 -0.13 14.10 10.28
N ARG A 156 1.16 14.28 10.58
CA ARG A 156 1.61 15.19 11.65
C ARG A 156 1.27 16.65 11.35
N GLU A 157 1.49 17.08 10.11
CA GLU A 157 1.12 18.41 9.65
C GLU A 157 -0.39 18.63 9.79
N ASN A 158 -1.21 17.64 9.43
CA ASN A 158 -2.66 17.72 9.59
C ASN A 158 -3.12 17.84 11.05
N ILE A 159 -2.45 17.16 11.99
CA ILE A 159 -2.79 17.20 13.43
C ILE A 159 -2.24 18.46 14.11
N SER A 160 -1.20 19.07 13.55
CA SER A 160 -0.57 20.29 14.11
C SER A 160 -1.30 21.58 13.74
N ILE A 161 -2.35 21.47 12.90
CA ILE A 161 -3.28 22.55 12.53
C ILE A 161 -4.47 22.51 13.49
#